data_AF-A0A2E9U523-F1
#
_entry.id   AF-A0A2E9U523-F1
#
_cell.length_a   1.000
_cell.length_b   1.000
_cell.length_c   1.000
_cell.angle_alpha   90.00
_cell.angle_beta   90.00
_cell.angle_gamma   90.00
#
_symmetry.space_group_name_H-M   'P 1'
#
loop_
_entity.id
_entity.type
_entity.pdbx_description
1 polymer ?
#
loop_
_entity_poly.entity_id
_entity_poly.type
_entity_poly.pdbx_seq_one_letter_code
_entity_poly.pdbx_strand_id
1 'polypeptide(L)'
;MPQMQAPQPKQHAGLFHKSAPAQPDFSVVTEDIGNLGRRLRILEESVTNIRRALHLTEQNMLGKNKVFATEIRTLTSDTGDIKSGIAEIKEKIFELIKELKETAKRDEVKVLEKYINFWNPVKFVTQNEVEAIVKELIKKNTTKNIKNNKK
;
A
#
# COMPACT_ATOMS: atom_id res chain seq x y z
N MET A 1 39.70 107.35 24.96
CA MET A 1 40.27 107.88 23.70
C MET A 1 39.71 107.06 22.54
N PRO A 2 39.09 107.69 21.55
CA PRO A 2 38.46 107.04 20.40
C PRO A 2 39.50 106.82 19.29
N GLN A 3 39.46 105.67 18.61
CA GLN A 3 40.16 105.51 17.33
C GLN A 3 39.16 105.16 16.23
N MET A 4 39.34 105.91 15.15
CA MET A 4 38.45 106.12 14.02
C MET A 4 38.33 104.88 13.15
N GLN A 5 37.10 104.67 12.68
CA GLN A 5 36.73 103.67 11.70
C GLN A 5 36.91 104.26 10.29
N ALA A 6 37.73 103.61 9.45
CA ALA A 6 37.84 103.95 8.04
C ALA A 6 36.62 103.38 7.26
N PRO A 7 36.01 104.13 6.32
CA PRO A 7 34.86 103.65 5.58
C PRO A 7 35.28 102.67 4.47
N GLN A 8 34.65 101.50 4.42
CA GLN A 8 34.82 100.53 3.33
C GLN A 8 34.05 101.03 2.08
N PRO A 9 34.62 100.91 0.87
CA PRO A 9 33.94 101.32 -0.35
C PRO A 9 32.82 100.33 -0.69
N LYS A 10 31.63 100.87 -0.99
CA LYS A 10 30.46 100.14 -1.46
C LYS A 10 30.82 99.44 -2.79
N GLN A 11 30.94 98.11 -2.77
CA GLN A 11 31.07 97.33 -4.00
C GLN A 11 29.71 97.35 -4.72
N HIS A 12 29.72 97.93 -5.91
CA HIS A 12 28.58 97.98 -6.81
C HIS A 12 28.11 96.57 -7.15
N ALA A 13 26.80 96.35 -7.05
CA ALA A 13 26.13 95.15 -7.51
C ALA A 13 26.39 94.96 -9.01
N GLY A 14 27.30 94.05 -9.35
CA GLY A 14 27.58 93.64 -10.71
C GLY A 14 26.36 92.93 -11.31
N LEU A 15 25.82 93.51 -12.38
CA LEU A 15 24.68 93.03 -13.19
C LEU A 15 25.00 91.78 -14.05
N PHE A 16 26.01 90.99 -13.67
CA PHE A 16 26.48 89.82 -14.40
C PHE A 16 26.60 88.61 -13.47
N HIS A 17 25.48 88.16 -12.91
CA HIS A 17 25.36 86.78 -12.44
C HIS A 17 25.01 85.89 -13.64
N LYS A 18 26.02 85.61 -14.47
CA LYS A 18 25.91 84.56 -15.48
C LYS A 18 26.11 83.25 -14.73
N SER A 19 25.01 82.56 -14.44
CA SER A 19 24.98 81.22 -13.85
C SER A 19 25.99 80.33 -14.57
N ALA A 20 27.01 79.88 -13.85
CA ALA A 20 27.94 78.87 -14.35
C ALA A 20 27.11 77.63 -14.76
N PRO A 21 27.42 76.98 -15.90
CA PRO A 21 26.72 75.76 -16.29
C PRO A 21 26.95 74.72 -15.18
N ALA A 22 25.85 74.19 -14.63
CA ALA A 22 25.90 73.09 -13.68
C ALA A 22 26.68 71.95 -14.33
N GLN A 23 27.82 71.57 -13.74
CA GLN A 23 28.56 70.42 -14.21
C GLN A 23 27.67 69.17 -14.05
N PRO A 24 27.66 68.25 -15.03
CA PRO A 24 26.88 67.03 -14.91
C PRO A 24 27.33 66.23 -13.68
N ASP A 25 26.36 65.86 -12.85
CA ASP A 25 26.60 65.15 -11.60
C ASP A 25 26.89 63.67 -11.88
N PHE A 26 28.18 63.34 -12.00
CA PHE A 26 28.64 61.97 -12.21
C PHE A 26 28.52 61.07 -10.96
N SER A 27 28.19 61.62 -9.79
CA SER A 27 28.12 60.86 -8.54
C SER A 27 26.99 59.81 -8.57
N VAL A 28 25.84 60.17 -9.14
CA VAL A 28 24.68 59.28 -9.30
C VAL A 28 25.04 58.07 -10.18
N VAL A 29 25.75 58.31 -11.28
CA VAL A 29 26.20 57.25 -12.19
C VAL A 29 27.19 56.30 -11.49
N THR A 30 28.08 56.84 -10.65
CA THR A 30 29.02 56.00 -9.89
C THR A 30 28.33 55.15 -8.82
N GLU A 31 27.27 55.67 -8.18
CA GLU A 31 26.47 54.92 -7.22
C GLU A 31 25.68 53.77 -7.89
N ASP A 32 25.09 54.04 -9.05
CA ASP A 32 24.38 53.05 -9.85
C ASP A 32 25.31 51.92 -10.32
N ILE A 33 26.52 52.24 -10.77
CA ILE A 33 27.54 51.25 -11.13
C ILE A 33 27.93 50.40 -9.91
N GLY A 34 28.10 51.02 -8.74
CA GLY A 34 28.38 50.30 -7.50
C GLY A 34 27.23 49.39 -7.05
N ASN A 35 25.98 49.79 -7.27
CA ASN A 35 24.80 48.96 -7.01
C ASN A 35 24.71 47.78 -8.00
N LEU A 36 24.95 48.03 -9.30
CA LEU A 36 25.00 46.98 -10.32
C LEU A 36 26.08 45.95 -10.02
N GLY A 37 27.28 46.37 -9.60
CA GLY A 37 28.36 45.46 -9.21
C GLY A 37 27.98 44.55 -8.02
N ARG A 38 27.30 45.11 -7.01
CA ARG A 38 26.79 44.33 -5.87
C ARG A 38 25.73 43.31 -6.31
N ARG A 39 24.79 43.72 -7.16
CA ARG A 39 23.75 42.84 -7.69
C ARG A 39 24.33 41.72 -8.56
N LEU A 40 25.31 42.04 -9.40
CA LEU A 40 26.01 41.07 -10.23
C LEU A 40 26.71 40.01 -9.36
N ARG A 41 27.42 40.43 -8.31
CA ARG A 41 28.07 39.52 -7.37
C ARG A 41 27.09 38.60 -6.66
N ILE A 42 25.94 39.11 -6.22
CA ILE A 42 24.89 38.30 -5.60
C ILE A 42 24.31 37.28 -6.61
N LEU A 43 24.14 37.68 -7.88
CA LEU A 43 23.68 36.78 -8.93
C LEU A 43 24.71 35.68 -9.21
N GLU A 44 26.00 36.01 -9.28
CA GLU A 44 27.07 35.02 -9.47
C GLU A 44 27.11 34.01 -8.32
N GLU A 45 26.95 34.47 -7.09
CA GLU A 45 26.88 33.61 -5.91
C GLU A 45 25.63 32.72 -5.94
N SER A 46 24.47 33.28 -6.30
CA SER A 46 23.22 32.54 -6.46
C SER A 46 23.34 31.47 -7.55
N VAL A 47 23.92 31.80 -8.70
CA VAL A 47 24.14 30.84 -9.81
C VAL A 47 25.08 29.73 -9.35
N THR A 48 26.13 30.06 -8.61
CA THR A 48 27.04 29.06 -8.03
C THR A 48 26.33 28.13 -7.06
N ASN A 49 25.43 28.67 -6.22
CA ASN A 49 24.65 27.88 -5.27
C ASN A 49 23.64 26.97 -5.97
N ILE A 50 22.94 27.47 -6.99
CA ILE A 50 22.02 26.65 -7.81
C ILE A 50 22.79 25.52 -8.49
N ARG A 51 23.97 25.80 -9.05
CA ARG A 51 24.81 24.78 -9.69
C ARG A 51 25.25 23.69 -8.72
N ARG A 52 25.63 24.05 -7.49
CA ARG A 52 25.94 23.08 -6.43
C ARG A 52 24.73 22.24 -6.05
N ALA A 53 23.57 22.87 -5.85
CA ALA A 53 22.33 22.18 -5.52
C ALA A 53 21.90 21.21 -6.63
N LEU A 54 22.05 21.61 -7.90
CA LEU A 54 21.79 20.77 -9.06
C LEU A 54 22.71 19.55 -9.06
N HIS A 55 24.01 19.74 -8.83
CA HIS A 55 24.97 18.64 -8.82
C HIS A 55 24.69 17.63 -7.70
N LEU A 56 24.36 18.11 -6.49
CA LEU A 56 23.93 17.25 -5.39
C LEU A 56 22.63 16.51 -5.72
N THR A 57 21.68 17.18 -6.38
CA THR A 57 20.41 16.58 -6.79
C THR A 57 20.63 15.48 -7.82
N GLU A 58 21.49 15.73 -8.80
CA GLU A 58 21.86 14.75 -9.83
C GLU A 58 22.56 13.54 -9.21
N GLN A 59 23.53 13.75 -8.32
CA GLN A 59 24.21 12.66 -7.62
C GLN A 59 23.23 11.83 -6.77
N ASN A 60 22.33 12.50 -6.04
CA ASN A 60 21.28 11.84 -5.27
C ASN A 60 20.30 11.06 -6.17
N MET A 61 19.94 11.63 -7.33
CA MET A 61 19.06 10.98 -8.30
C MET A 61 19.71 9.73 -8.88
N LEU A 62 21.00 9.78 -9.23
CA LEU A 62 21.76 8.62 -9.70
C LEU A 62 21.85 7.53 -8.63
N GLY A 63 22.10 7.91 -7.37
CA GLY A 63 22.09 6.98 -6.24
C GLY A 63 20.73 6.29 -6.08
N LYS A 64 19.65 7.07 -6.03
CA LYS A 64 18.28 6.55 -5.92
C LYS A 64 17.89 5.67 -7.11
N ASN A 65 18.27 6.03 -8.32
CA ASN A 65 17.97 5.24 -9.51
C ASN A 65 18.62 3.84 -9.47
N LYS A 66 19.86 3.74 -8.97
CA LYS A 66 20.52 2.43 -8.78
C LYS A 66 19.80 1.57 -7.73
N VAL A 67 19.38 2.17 -6.62
CA VAL A 67 18.60 1.50 -5.58
C VAL A 67 17.27 1.02 -6.15
N PHE A 68 16.51 1.88 -6.82
CA PHE A 68 15.26 1.50 -7.48
C PHE A 68 15.44 0.40 -8.53
N ALA A 69 16.48 0.46 -9.36
CA ALA A 69 16.76 -0.59 -10.31
C ALA A 69 17.06 -1.94 -9.63
N THR A 70 17.61 -1.92 -8.42
CA THR A 70 17.86 -3.12 -7.63
C THR A 70 16.57 -3.63 -7.00
N GLU A 71 15.81 -2.75 -6.36
CA GLU A 71 14.50 -3.07 -5.78
C GLU A 71 13.53 -3.65 -6.81
N ILE A 72 13.47 -3.08 -8.03
CA ILE A 72 12.65 -3.60 -9.12
C ILE A 72 13.06 -5.03 -9.49
N ARG A 73 14.37 -5.31 -9.56
CA ARG A 73 14.86 -6.67 -9.86
C ARG A 73 14.48 -7.65 -8.74
N THR A 74 14.65 -7.25 -7.49
CA THR A 74 14.26 -8.07 -6.33
C THR A 74 12.76 -8.34 -6.34
N LEU A 75 11.93 -7.30 -6.49
CA LEU A 75 10.47 -7.44 -6.59
C LEU A 75 10.03 -8.34 -7.76
N THR A 76 10.74 -8.26 -8.88
CA THR A 76 10.48 -9.14 -10.03
C THR A 76 10.81 -10.60 -9.71
N SER A 77 11.93 -10.83 -9.00
CA SER A 77 12.31 -12.16 -8.50
C SER A 77 11.27 -12.70 -7.53
N ASP A 78 10.91 -11.91 -6.50
CA ASP A 78 9.92 -12.29 -5.49
C ASP A 78 8.57 -12.61 -6.13
N THR A 79 8.16 -11.84 -7.15
CA THR A 79 6.94 -12.11 -7.93
C THR A 79 7.04 -13.43 -8.70
N GLY A 80 8.23 -13.78 -9.22
CA GLY A 80 8.49 -15.07 -9.84
C GLY A 80 8.34 -16.22 -8.84
N ASP A 81 8.91 -16.08 -7.65
CA ASP A 81 8.84 -17.07 -6.58
C ASP A 81 7.40 -17.26 -6.09
N ILE A 82 6.64 -16.17 -5.93
CA ILE A 82 5.21 -16.21 -5.59
C ILE A 82 4.42 -16.98 -6.66
N LYS A 83 4.70 -16.74 -7.95
CA LYS A 83 4.03 -17.47 -9.05
C LYS A 83 4.34 -18.97 -8.99
N SER A 84 5.59 -19.35 -8.69
CA SER A 84 5.97 -20.75 -8.49
C SER A 84 5.22 -21.36 -7.30
N GLY A 85 5.21 -20.67 -6.15
CA GLY A 85 4.48 -21.12 -4.97
C GLY A 85 2.98 -21.29 -5.21
N ILE A 86 2.35 -20.41 -6.00
CA ILE A 86 0.95 -20.55 -6.41
C ILE A 86 0.75 -21.80 -7.28
N ALA A 87 1.67 -22.09 -8.20
CA ALA A 87 1.60 -23.28 -9.04
C ALA A 87 1.69 -24.57 -8.21
N GLU A 88 2.61 -24.62 -7.25
CA GLU A 88 2.76 -25.75 -6.33
C GLU A 88 1.52 -25.95 -5.44
N ILE A 89 0.95 -24.86 -4.90
CA ILE A 89 -0.28 -24.93 -4.11
C ILE A 89 -1.44 -25.47 -4.96
N LYS A 90 -1.55 -25.01 -6.21
CA LYS A 90 -2.57 -25.48 -7.14
C LYS A 90 -2.42 -26.98 -7.42
N GLU A 91 -1.20 -27.47 -7.57
CA GLU A 91 -0.92 -28.89 -7.75
C GLU A 91 -1.34 -29.71 -6.53
N LYS A 92 -0.94 -29.29 -5.32
CA LYS A 92 -1.36 -29.94 -4.06
C LYS A 92 -2.87 -29.94 -3.87
N ILE A 93 -3.56 -28.86 -4.27
CA ILE A 93 -5.03 -28.81 -4.24
C ILE A 93 -5.63 -29.85 -5.20
N PHE A 94 -5.07 -30.05 -6.38
CA PHE A 94 -5.54 -31.08 -7.29
C PHE A 94 -5.29 -32.50 -6.78
N GLU A 95 -4.15 -32.74 -6.12
CA GLU A 95 -3.87 -34.00 -5.44
C GLU A 95 -4.90 -34.27 -4.33
N LEU A 96 -5.17 -33.29 -3.47
CA LEU A 96 -6.22 -33.39 -2.44
C LEU A 96 -7.60 -33.66 -3.05
N ILE A 97 -7.96 -33.00 -4.15
CA ILE A 97 -9.23 -33.27 -4.86
C ILE A 97 -9.27 -34.72 -5.38
N LYS A 98 -8.13 -35.25 -5.84
CA LYS A 98 -8.03 -36.63 -6.32
C LYS A 98 -8.19 -37.62 -5.17
N GLU A 99 -7.50 -37.41 -4.06
CA GLU A 99 -7.65 -38.22 -2.84
C GLU A 99 -9.09 -38.18 -2.30
N LEU A 100 -9.72 -37.00 -2.32
CA LEU A 100 -11.14 -36.82 -1.94
C LEU A 100 -12.12 -37.56 -2.86
N LYS A 101 -11.76 -37.76 -4.13
CA LYS A 101 -12.56 -38.57 -5.07
C LYS A 101 -12.34 -40.07 -4.88
N GLU A 102 -11.12 -40.47 -4.51
CA GLU A 102 -10.75 -41.86 -4.25
C GLU A 102 -11.24 -42.34 -2.87
N THR A 103 -11.52 -41.42 -1.95
CA THR A 103 -12.16 -41.77 -0.67
C THR A 103 -13.61 -42.19 -0.90
N ALA A 104 -13.96 -43.37 -0.39
CA ALA A 104 -15.31 -43.92 -0.52
C ALA A 104 -16.36 -42.92 -0.01
N LYS A 105 -17.39 -42.68 -0.81
CA LYS A 105 -18.51 -41.83 -0.39
C LYS A 105 -19.14 -42.44 0.84
N ARG A 106 -19.47 -41.63 1.85
CA ARG A 106 -20.13 -42.11 3.08
C ARG A 106 -21.36 -42.96 2.79
N ASP A 107 -22.05 -42.69 1.68
CA ASP A 107 -23.22 -43.44 1.26
C ASP A 107 -22.88 -44.86 0.81
N GLU A 108 -21.75 -45.08 0.13
CA GLU A 108 -21.28 -46.42 -0.26
C GLU A 108 -20.89 -47.24 0.98
N VAL A 109 -20.25 -46.60 1.96
CA VAL A 109 -19.90 -47.25 3.24
C VAL A 109 -21.16 -47.63 4.04
N LYS A 110 -22.18 -46.76 4.06
CA LYS A 110 -23.48 -47.08 4.69
C LYS A 110 -24.23 -48.20 3.98
N VAL A 111 -24.16 -48.25 2.65
CA VAL A 111 -24.74 -49.34 1.87
C VAL A 111 -24.02 -50.65 2.18
N LEU A 112 -22.69 -50.63 2.26
CA LEU A 112 -21.89 -51.79 2.67
C LEU A 112 -22.24 -52.24 4.11
N GLU A 113 -22.37 -51.29 5.04
CA GLU A 113 -22.80 -51.55 6.43
C GLU A 113 -24.20 -52.20 6.45
N LYS A 114 -25.14 -51.71 5.63
CA LYS A 114 -26.47 -52.30 5.51
C LYS A 114 -26.42 -53.71 4.92
N TYR A 115 -25.58 -53.96 3.92
CA TYR A 115 -25.38 -55.30 3.36
C TYR A 115 -24.73 -56.24 4.36
N ILE A 116 -23.71 -55.81 5.11
CA ILE A 116 -23.08 -56.59 6.19
C ILE A 116 -24.10 -56.93 7.28
N ASN A 117 -24.94 -55.97 7.67
CA ASN A 117 -26.02 -56.20 8.63
C ASN A 117 -27.09 -57.17 8.11
N PHE A 118 -27.40 -57.13 6.81
CA PHE A 118 -28.27 -58.11 6.16
C PHE A 118 -27.63 -59.49 6.06
N TRP A 119 -26.31 -59.53 5.89
CA TRP A 119 -25.55 -60.76 5.78
C TRP A 119 -25.23 -61.41 7.11
N ASN A 120 -25.59 -60.77 8.24
CA ASN A 120 -25.41 -61.33 9.57
C ASN A 120 -26.20 -62.65 9.68
N PRO A 121 -25.54 -63.82 9.62
CA PRO A 121 -26.21 -65.10 9.49
C PRO A 121 -26.90 -65.55 10.78
N VAL A 122 -26.77 -64.77 11.86
CA VAL A 122 -27.33 -65.06 13.19
C VAL A 122 -28.84 -64.76 13.27
N LYS A 123 -29.43 -64.13 12.24
CA LYS A 123 -30.89 -63.87 12.17
C LYS A 123 -31.64 -64.76 11.16
N PHE A 124 -31.05 -65.86 10.68
CA PHE A 124 -31.84 -66.88 9.99
C PHE A 124 -32.71 -67.61 11.01
N VAL A 125 -33.90 -67.06 11.23
CA VAL A 125 -34.93 -67.63 12.09
C VAL A 125 -35.32 -68.98 11.51
N THR A 126 -35.22 -70.04 12.30
CA THR A 126 -35.69 -71.36 11.88
C THR A 126 -37.22 -71.34 11.77
N GLN A 127 -37.83 -72.14 10.88
CA GLN A 127 -39.29 -72.15 10.67
C GLN A 127 -40.08 -72.34 11.99
N ASN A 128 -39.49 -73.09 12.91
CA ASN A 128 -40.06 -73.36 14.23
C ASN A 128 -40.14 -72.11 15.13
N GLU A 129 -39.13 -71.24 15.08
CA GLU A 129 -39.10 -69.98 15.84
C GLU A 129 -40.09 -68.96 15.27
N VAL A 130 -40.29 -68.94 13.94
CA VAL A 130 -41.32 -68.11 13.30
C VAL A 130 -42.71 -68.55 13.73
N GLU A 131 -43.00 -69.85 13.74
CA GLU A 131 -44.29 -70.37 14.19
C GLU A 131 -44.59 -70.05 15.66
N ALA A 132 -43.58 -70.11 16.53
CA ALA A 132 -43.72 -69.79 17.95
C ALA A 132 -44.11 -68.31 18.14
N ILE A 133 -43.43 -67.40 17.44
CA ILE A 133 -43.72 -65.95 17.50
C ILE A 133 -45.12 -65.66 16.96
N VAL A 134 -45.54 -66.31 15.87
CA VAL A 134 -46.90 -66.12 15.33
C VAL A 134 -47.97 -66.66 16.29
N LYS A 135 -47.75 -67.83 16.90
CA LYS A 135 -48.67 -68.40 17.90
C LYS A 135 -48.80 -67.52 19.14
N GLU A 136 -47.71 -66.88 19.59
CA GLU A 136 -47.76 -65.89 20.68
C GLU A 136 -48.52 -64.62 20.30
N LEU A 137 -48.31 -64.10 19.09
CA LEU A 137 -49.04 -62.93 18.59
C LEU A 137 -50.55 -63.19 18.48
N ILE A 138 -50.93 -64.38 18.00
CA ILE A 138 -52.34 -64.78 17.92
C ILE A 138 -52.93 -64.88 19.32
N LYS A 139 -52.29 -65.60 20.27
CA LYS A 139 -52.77 -65.70 21.66
C LYS A 139 -52.95 -64.33 22.33
N LYS A 140 -52.01 -63.40 22.11
CA LYS A 140 -52.06 -62.05 22.68
C LYS A 140 -53.24 -61.23 22.11
N ASN A 141 -53.54 -61.40 20.83
CA ASN A 141 -54.71 -60.78 20.19
C ASN A 141 -56.03 -61.38 20.66
N THR A 142 -56.14 -62.71 20.82
CA THR A 142 -57.35 -63.35 21.37
C THR A 142 -57.61 -62.92 22.81
N THR A 143 -56.55 -62.79 23.62
CA THR A 143 -56.65 -62.33 25.02
C THR A 143 -57.06 -60.86 25.13
N LYS A 144 -56.61 -60.00 24.21
CA LYS A 144 -57.11 -58.61 24.12
C LYS A 144 -58.59 -58.55 23.74
N ASN A 145 -59.04 -59.42 22.84
CA ASN A 145 -60.44 -59.44 22.41
C ASN A 145 -61.39 -59.90 23.54
N ILE A 146 -60.95 -60.87 24.36
CA ILE A 146 -61.71 -61.32 25.55
C ILE A 146 -61.83 -60.24 26.63
N LYS A 147 -60.81 -59.37 26.79
CA LYS A 147 -60.87 -58.24 27.74
C LYS A 147 -61.82 -57.13 27.31
N ASN A 148 -62.06 -56.97 26.00
CA ASN A 148 -63.02 -55.98 25.49
C ASN A 148 -64.48 -56.44 25.60
N ASN A 149 -64.74 -57.74 25.76
CA ASN A 149 -66.10 -58.29 25.88
C ASN A 149 -66.55 -58.51 27.34
N LYS A 150 -65.79 -57.96 28.31
CA LYS A 150 -66.05 -58.06 29.76
C LYS A 150 -66.18 -56.69 30.44
N LYS A 151 -66.49 -55.65 29.67
CA LYS A 151 -66.87 -54.31 30.14
C LYS A 151 -68.31 -54.03 29.75
#